data_AF-F2QD84-F1
#
_entry.id   AF-F2QD84-F1
#
_cell.length_a   1.000
_cell.length_b   1.000
_cell.length_c   1.000
_cell.angle_alpha   90.00
_cell.angle_beta   90.00
_cell.angle_gamma   90.00
#
_symmetry.space_group_name_H-M   'P 1'
#
loop_
_entity.id
_entity.type
_entity.pdbx_description
1 polymer ?
#
loop_
_entity_poly.entity_id
_entity_poly.type
_entity_poly.pdbx_seq_one_letter_code
_entity_poly.pdbx_strand_id
1 'polypeptide(L)'
;MTIEWEEFLDPYIQAVGELKIKLRGIRKQYRKQNKHSPIEFVTGRVKPIESIGEKMARRGITYASLEHDLQDIAGLRVMVQFVDDVKEVVEILRKRQDMRVVQERDYITHRKASGYRSYHVVVEYTVDTINGAKTILAEIQIRTLAMNFWATIEHSLNYKYQGDFPEEIRKRLEITAKIAYQLDEEMGKIRDDIQEAQALFDPLSRKLNDGVGNSDDTDEEYR
;
A
#
# COMPACT_ATOMS: atom_id res chain seq x y z
N MET A 1 -23.83 22.13 -6.01
CA MET A 1 -23.17 21.90 -4.71
C MET A 1 -21.68 21.85 -4.97
N THR A 2 -20.95 22.85 -4.47
CA THR A 2 -19.48 22.86 -4.42
C THR A 2 -19.07 22.21 -3.11
N ILE A 3 -18.24 21.18 -3.16
CA ILE A 3 -17.62 20.61 -1.96
C ILE A 3 -16.42 21.48 -1.60
N GLU A 4 -16.33 21.86 -0.34
CA GLU A 4 -15.10 22.38 0.26
C GLU A 4 -14.14 21.20 0.43
N TRP A 5 -13.19 21.07 -0.51
CA TRP A 5 -12.33 19.89 -0.60
C TRP A 5 -11.39 19.73 0.59
N GLU A 6 -10.97 20.82 1.21
CA GLU A 6 -10.09 20.81 2.37
C GLU A 6 -10.80 20.13 3.55
N GLU A 7 -11.98 20.64 3.92
CA GLU A 7 -12.81 20.06 4.99
C GLU A 7 -13.21 18.61 4.71
N PHE A 8 -13.51 18.27 3.46
CA PHE A 8 -13.85 16.90 3.07
C PHE A 8 -12.67 15.92 3.20
N LEU A 9 -11.45 16.37 2.89
CA LEU A 9 -10.27 15.50 2.86
C LEU A 9 -9.57 15.37 4.22
N ASP A 10 -9.80 16.30 5.15
CA ASP A 10 -9.19 16.29 6.49
C ASP A 10 -9.29 14.94 7.22
N PRO A 11 -10.46 14.27 7.31
CA PRO A 11 -10.55 12.94 7.93
C PRO A 11 -9.65 11.89 7.25
N TYR A 12 -9.46 11.99 5.93
CA TYR A 12 -8.60 11.07 5.19
C TYR A 12 -7.11 11.37 5.41
N ILE A 13 -6.73 12.65 5.54
CA ILE A 13 -5.36 13.06 5.87
C ILE A 13 -4.98 12.51 7.25
N GLN A 14 -5.86 12.70 8.23
CA GLN A 14 -5.70 12.15 9.57
C GLN A 14 -5.59 10.61 9.55
N ALA A 15 -6.52 9.94 8.86
CA ALA A 15 -6.51 8.48 8.77
C ALA A 15 -5.21 7.91 8.17
N VAL A 16 -4.69 8.53 7.10
CA VAL A 16 -3.41 8.11 6.49
C VAL A 16 -2.26 8.26 7.47
N GLY A 17 -2.20 9.35 8.24
CA GLY A 17 -1.18 9.57 9.27
C GLY A 17 -1.22 8.51 10.37
N GLU A 18 -2.40 8.26 10.93
CA GLU A 18 -2.58 7.27 11.99
C GLU A 18 -2.27 5.85 11.52
N LEU A 19 -2.78 5.45 10.36
CA LEU A 19 -2.57 4.12 9.79
C LEU A 19 -1.09 3.90 9.44
N LYS A 20 -0.37 4.92 8.92
CA LYS A 20 1.08 4.85 8.72
C LYS A 20 1.81 4.47 10.01
N ILE A 21 1.53 5.19 11.10
CA ILE A 21 2.18 4.95 12.40
C ILE A 21 1.85 3.55 12.92
N LYS A 22 0.57 3.15 12.86
CA LYS A 22 0.10 1.84 13.34
C LYS A 22 0.74 0.68 12.58
N LEU A 23 0.81 0.76 11.25
CA LEU A 23 1.41 -0.27 10.40
C LEU A 23 2.94 -0.32 10.55
N ARG A 24 3.63 0.82 10.64
CA ARG A 24 5.06 0.88 10.99
C ARG A 24 5.32 0.27 12.38
N GLY A 25 4.37 0.42 13.30
CA GLY A 25 4.40 -0.19 14.63
C GLY A 25 4.48 -1.72 14.60
N ILE A 26 3.85 -2.39 13.62
CA ILE A 26 3.92 -3.85 13.45
C ILE A 26 5.39 -4.26 13.22
N ARG A 27 6.09 -3.62 12.27
CA ARG A 27 7.53 -3.88 12.01
C ARG A 27 8.38 -3.72 13.27
N LYS A 28 8.13 -2.66 14.06
CA LYS A 28 8.83 -2.43 15.34
C LYS A 28 8.57 -3.54 16.36
N GLN A 29 7.34 -4.06 16.43
CA GLN A 29 6.99 -5.16 17.35
C GLN A 29 7.71 -6.47 17.00
N TYR A 30 7.79 -6.81 15.70
CA TYR A 30 8.55 -7.99 15.25
C TYR A 30 10.04 -7.88 15.59
N ARG A 31 10.66 -6.74 15.27
CA ARG A 31 12.07 -6.47 15.61
C ARG A 31 12.34 -6.55 17.11
N LYS A 32 11.46 -5.98 17.94
CA LYS A 32 11.60 -6.04 19.41
C LYS A 32 11.55 -7.48 19.96
N GLN A 33 10.88 -8.39 19.25
CA GLN A 33 10.83 -9.81 19.58
C GLN A 33 11.96 -10.63 18.94
N ASN A 34 12.91 -9.99 18.24
CA ASN A 34 13.96 -10.64 17.44
C ASN A 34 13.39 -11.62 16.41
N LYS A 35 12.27 -11.24 15.79
CA LYS A 35 11.64 -11.98 14.70
C LYS A 35 11.77 -11.21 13.40
N HIS A 36 11.93 -11.93 12.30
CA HIS A 36 11.79 -11.36 10.96
C HIS A 36 10.43 -10.67 10.83
N SER A 37 10.43 -9.43 10.33
CA SER A 37 9.20 -8.66 10.12
C SER A 37 8.71 -8.88 8.69
N PRO A 38 7.44 -9.29 8.49
CA PRO A 38 6.88 -9.39 7.14
C PRO A 38 6.74 -8.02 6.46
N ILE A 39 6.76 -6.92 7.22
CA ILE A 39 6.70 -5.55 6.71
C ILE A 39 8.11 -4.96 6.64
N GLU A 40 8.50 -4.52 5.44
CA GLU A 40 9.74 -3.77 5.19
C GLU A 40 9.54 -2.28 5.42
N PHE A 41 8.55 -1.65 4.77
CA PHE A 41 8.23 -0.25 5.05
C PHE A 41 6.80 0.07 4.63
N VAL A 42 6.31 1.23 5.10
CA VAL A 42 4.94 1.68 4.87
C VAL A 42 4.97 3.11 4.35
N THR A 43 4.28 3.33 3.23
CA THR A 43 4.00 4.66 2.68
C THR A 43 2.49 4.88 2.62
N GLY A 44 2.06 6.13 2.51
CA GLY A 44 0.65 6.44 2.42
C GLY A 44 0.43 7.85 1.89
N ARG A 45 -0.71 8.06 1.23
CA ARG A 45 -1.10 9.37 0.72
C ARG A 45 -2.61 9.50 0.65
N VAL A 46 -3.08 10.73 0.74
CA VAL A 46 -4.42 11.08 0.28
C VAL A 46 -4.37 11.34 -1.21
N LYS A 47 -5.41 10.91 -1.90
CA LYS A 47 -5.51 11.05 -3.35
C LYS A 47 -5.67 12.52 -3.77
N PRO A 48 -4.97 12.99 -4.81
CA PRO A 48 -5.17 14.33 -5.34
C PRO A 48 -6.60 14.56 -5.83
N ILE A 49 -7.11 15.79 -5.64
CA ILE A 49 -8.47 16.20 -6.04
C ILE A 49 -8.73 15.92 -7.53
N GLU A 50 -7.76 16.22 -8.39
CA GLU A 50 -7.86 15.96 -9.84
C GLU A 50 -8.11 14.46 -10.12
N SER A 51 -7.33 13.58 -9.48
CA SER A 51 -7.49 12.13 -9.62
C SER A 51 -8.79 11.60 -8.98
N ILE A 52 -9.33 12.29 -7.97
CA ILE A 52 -10.67 11.99 -7.43
C ILE A 52 -11.71 12.32 -8.49
N GLY A 53 -11.67 13.54 -9.06
CA GLY A 53 -12.58 13.99 -10.12
C GLY A 53 -12.57 13.08 -11.35
N GLU A 54 -11.39 12.69 -11.83
CA GLU A 54 -11.26 11.73 -12.94
C GLU A 54 -11.91 10.38 -12.62
N LYS A 55 -11.70 9.86 -11.41
CA LYS A 55 -12.34 8.59 -10.99
C LYS A 55 -13.85 8.73 -10.86
N MET A 56 -14.34 9.86 -10.36
CA MET A 56 -15.77 10.13 -10.25
C MET A 56 -16.41 10.13 -11.64
N ALA A 57 -15.84 10.90 -12.59
CA ALA A 57 -16.33 10.97 -13.96
C ALA A 57 -16.33 9.58 -14.63
N ARG A 58 -15.23 8.82 -14.51
CA ARG A 58 -15.11 7.49 -15.13
C ARG A 58 -16.07 6.44 -14.54
N ARG A 59 -16.41 6.54 -13.25
CA ARG A 59 -17.26 5.56 -12.55
C ARG A 59 -18.71 6.03 -12.37
N GLY A 60 -19.04 7.25 -12.80
CA GLY A 60 -20.36 7.84 -12.57
C GLY A 60 -20.68 8.10 -11.09
N ILE A 61 -19.65 8.35 -10.27
CA ILE A 61 -19.82 8.59 -8.82
C ILE A 61 -20.25 10.04 -8.62
N THR A 62 -21.29 10.24 -7.82
CA THR A 62 -21.78 11.57 -7.45
C THR A 62 -21.10 12.05 -6.17
N TYR A 63 -21.11 13.35 -5.91
CA TYR A 63 -20.58 13.89 -4.66
C TYR A 63 -21.28 13.32 -3.41
N ALA A 64 -22.56 12.99 -3.50
CA ALA A 64 -23.33 12.42 -2.40
C ALA A 64 -22.90 10.98 -2.06
N SER A 65 -22.38 10.23 -3.03
CA SER A 65 -21.95 8.84 -2.84
C SER A 65 -20.43 8.67 -2.79
N LEU A 66 -19.68 9.77 -2.85
CA LEU A 66 -18.22 9.78 -2.97
C LEU A 66 -17.52 8.98 -1.86
N GLU A 67 -17.91 9.21 -0.60
CA GLU A 67 -17.30 8.56 0.56
C GLU A 67 -17.55 7.04 0.60
N HIS A 68 -18.66 6.59 0.01
CA HIS A 68 -19.07 5.18 0.03
C HIS A 68 -18.52 4.41 -1.19
N ASP A 69 -18.48 5.07 -2.35
CA ASP A 69 -18.15 4.41 -3.62
C ASP A 69 -16.65 4.48 -3.96
N LEU A 70 -15.93 5.48 -3.45
CA LEU A 70 -14.52 5.69 -3.75
C LEU A 70 -13.61 5.20 -2.61
N GLN A 71 -13.25 3.92 -2.71
CA GLN A 71 -12.49 3.19 -1.68
C GLN A 71 -11.04 3.65 -1.48
N ASP A 72 -10.45 4.38 -2.45
CA ASP A 72 -9.02 4.70 -2.49
C ASP A 72 -8.71 6.20 -2.32
N ILE A 73 -9.54 6.93 -1.55
CA ILE A 73 -9.23 8.33 -1.18
C ILE A 73 -8.06 8.34 -0.20
N ALA A 74 -8.13 7.55 0.88
CA ALA A 74 -6.99 7.23 1.74
C ALA A 74 -6.30 5.97 1.21
N GLY A 75 -5.05 6.11 0.75
CA GLY A 75 -4.27 5.00 0.20
C GLY A 75 -3.02 4.73 1.01
N LEU A 76 -2.82 3.48 1.44
CA LEU A 76 -1.60 3.01 2.07
C LEU A 76 -0.93 1.93 1.23
N ARG A 77 0.39 1.87 1.29
CA ARG A 77 1.20 0.80 0.70
C ARG A 77 2.06 0.18 1.77
N VAL A 78 1.95 -1.14 1.90
CA VAL A 78 2.79 -1.96 2.76
C VAL A 78 3.72 -2.75 1.86
N MET A 79 5.01 -2.43 1.92
CA MET A 79 6.04 -3.16 1.19
C MET A 79 6.49 -4.34 2.04
N VAL A 80 6.51 -5.51 1.44
CA VAL A 80 6.94 -6.78 2.04
C VAL A 80 8.14 -7.35 1.27
N GLN A 81 8.90 -8.25 1.88
CA GLN A 81 10.08 -8.81 1.22
C GLN A 81 9.68 -9.92 0.24
N PHE A 82 8.81 -10.83 0.68
CA PHE A 82 8.40 -12.01 -0.09
C PHE A 82 6.90 -12.03 -0.39
N VAL A 83 6.52 -12.83 -1.39
CA VAL A 83 5.09 -13.02 -1.75
C VAL A 83 4.31 -13.66 -0.61
N ASP A 84 4.93 -14.56 0.16
CA ASP A 84 4.29 -15.23 1.29
C ASP A 84 3.99 -14.29 2.46
N ASP A 85 4.85 -13.28 2.68
CA ASP A 85 4.66 -12.26 3.72
C ASP A 85 3.36 -11.46 3.50
N VAL A 86 2.84 -11.41 2.26
CA VAL A 86 1.56 -10.78 1.96
C VAL A 86 0.44 -11.41 2.78
N LYS A 87 0.40 -12.75 2.84
CA LYS A 87 -0.63 -13.47 3.61
C LYS A 87 -0.49 -13.20 5.10
N GLU A 88 0.75 -13.14 5.60
CA GLU A 88 1.02 -12.83 7.01
C GLU A 88 0.51 -11.42 7.38
N VAL A 89 0.77 -10.42 6.53
CA VAL A 89 0.26 -9.06 6.74
C VAL A 89 -1.26 -9.03 6.71
N VAL A 90 -1.90 -9.70 5.75
CA VAL A 90 -3.38 -9.76 5.66
C VAL A 90 -3.97 -10.38 6.94
N GLU A 91 -3.38 -11.46 7.45
CA GLU A 91 -3.82 -12.08 8.71
C GLU A 91 -3.68 -11.14 9.91
N ILE A 92 -2.61 -10.35 9.97
CA ILE A 92 -2.44 -9.33 11.02
C ILE A 92 -3.55 -8.27 10.90
N LEU A 93 -3.85 -7.79 9.68
CA LEU A 93 -4.91 -6.81 9.43
C LEU A 93 -6.29 -7.33 9.84
N ARG A 94 -6.62 -8.59 9.51
CA ARG A 94 -7.88 -9.24 9.88
C ARG A 94 -8.09 -9.36 11.40
N LYS A 95 -7.02 -9.46 12.17
CA LYS A 95 -7.06 -9.59 13.65
C LYS A 95 -7.18 -8.23 14.37
N ARG A 96 -7.05 -7.12 13.65
CA ARG A 96 -7.15 -5.78 14.25
C ARG A 96 -8.58 -5.47 14.65
N GLN A 97 -8.73 -4.66 15.70
CA GLN A 97 -10.02 -4.23 16.24
C GLN A 97 -10.31 -2.74 15.99
N ASP A 98 -9.31 -1.99 15.56
CA ASP A 98 -9.41 -0.56 15.26
C ASP A 98 -9.77 -0.27 13.79
N MET A 99 -10.01 -1.31 12.99
CA MET A 99 -10.48 -1.22 11.62
C MET A 99 -11.27 -2.49 11.26
N ARG A 100 -12.14 -2.39 10.26
CA ARG A 100 -12.90 -3.53 9.75
C ARG A 100 -12.57 -3.78 8.30
N VAL A 101 -12.10 -4.98 7.96
CA VAL A 101 -11.89 -5.38 6.57
C VAL A 101 -13.25 -5.51 5.88
N VAL A 102 -13.46 -4.75 4.80
CA VAL A 102 -14.72 -4.75 4.03
C VAL A 102 -14.60 -5.43 2.68
N GLN A 103 -13.40 -5.43 2.09
CA GLN A 103 -13.16 -6.09 0.80
C GLN A 103 -11.69 -6.47 0.66
N GLU A 104 -11.45 -7.61 0.01
CA GLU A 104 -10.12 -8.04 -0.39
C GLU A 104 -10.09 -8.37 -1.89
N ARG A 105 -8.98 -8.04 -2.56
CA ARG A 105 -8.75 -8.38 -3.97
C ARG A 105 -7.33 -8.92 -4.15
N ASP A 106 -7.24 -10.19 -4.55
CA ASP A 106 -5.98 -10.89 -4.77
C ASP A 106 -5.59 -10.88 -6.25
N TYR A 107 -4.75 -9.92 -6.64
CA TYR A 107 -4.15 -9.87 -7.99
C TYR A 107 -2.79 -10.59 -8.07
N ILE A 108 -2.36 -11.28 -7.00
CA ILE A 108 -1.15 -12.10 -7.01
C ILE A 108 -1.51 -13.48 -7.59
N THR A 109 -2.55 -14.10 -7.04
CA THR A 109 -3.09 -15.38 -7.53
C THR A 109 -3.85 -15.18 -8.85
N HIS A 110 -4.66 -14.11 -8.94
CA HIS A 110 -5.47 -13.79 -10.12
C HIS A 110 -4.89 -12.58 -10.87
N ARG A 111 -3.77 -12.81 -11.57
CA ARG A 111 -3.03 -11.75 -12.26
C ARG A 111 -3.87 -11.14 -13.38
N LYS A 112 -3.78 -9.81 -13.54
CA LYS A 112 -4.38 -9.15 -14.70
C LYS A 112 -3.59 -9.49 -15.97
N ALA A 113 -4.26 -9.41 -17.11
CA ALA A 113 -3.63 -9.60 -18.43
C ALA A 113 -2.42 -8.67 -18.65
N SER A 114 -2.42 -7.48 -18.04
CA SER A 114 -1.30 -6.53 -18.11
C SER A 114 -0.03 -6.99 -17.39
N GLY A 115 -0.08 -8.05 -16.56
CA GLY A 115 1.02 -8.47 -15.70
C GLY A 115 1.01 -7.84 -14.30
N TYR A 116 0.02 -7.01 -14.00
CA TYR A 116 -0.15 -6.36 -12.70
C TYR A 116 -0.35 -7.38 -11.57
N ARG A 117 0.42 -7.20 -10.48
CA ARG A 117 0.36 -7.98 -9.24
C ARG A 117 0.34 -7.07 -8.02
N SER A 118 -0.57 -7.34 -7.09
CA SER A 118 -0.72 -6.67 -5.79
C SER A 118 -1.82 -7.38 -4.99
N TYR A 119 -1.83 -7.22 -3.67
CA TYR A 119 -2.98 -7.58 -2.85
C TYR A 119 -3.63 -6.32 -2.31
N HIS A 120 -4.95 -6.16 -2.45
CA HIS A 120 -5.67 -4.97 -1.98
C HIS A 120 -6.60 -5.36 -0.84
N VAL A 121 -6.54 -4.62 0.26
CA VAL A 121 -7.45 -4.72 1.40
C VAL A 121 -8.12 -3.37 1.58
N VAL A 122 -9.44 -3.32 1.43
CA VAL A 122 -10.23 -2.12 1.77
C VAL A 122 -10.72 -2.29 3.20
N VAL A 123 -10.51 -1.25 4.00
CA VAL A 123 -10.92 -1.22 5.41
C VAL A 123 -11.82 -0.02 5.68
N GLU A 124 -12.78 -0.22 6.58
CA GLU A 124 -13.41 0.88 7.30
C GLU A 124 -12.55 1.27 8.49
N TYR A 125 -12.28 2.56 8.62
CA TYR A 125 -11.48 3.13 9.69
C TYR A 125 -12.20 4.36 10.26
N THR A 126 -12.30 4.45 11.58
CA THR A 126 -12.94 5.59 12.24
C THR A 126 -11.88 6.50 12.82
N VAL A 127 -11.93 7.78 12.45
CA VAL A 127 -11.11 8.85 13.01
C VAL A 127 -11.97 9.71 13.93
N ASP A 128 -11.41 10.08 15.07
CA ASP A 128 -12.01 11.07 15.97
C ASP A 128 -11.57 12.47 15.54
N THR A 129 -12.54 13.30 15.13
CA THR A 129 -12.31 14.69 14.71
C THR A 129 -12.89 15.67 15.75
N ILE A 130 -12.58 16.96 15.63
CA ILE A 130 -13.16 18.00 16.50
C ILE A 130 -14.69 18.12 16.34
N ASN A 131 -15.25 17.62 15.24
CA ASN A 131 -16.68 17.61 14.94
C ASN A 131 -17.35 16.26 15.28
N GLY A 132 -16.60 15.32 15.86
CA GLY A 132 -17.06 13.98 16.21
C GLY A 132 -16.39 12.88 15.40
N ALA A 133 -16.78 11.63 15.69
CA ALA A 133 -16.26 10.46 15.00
C ALA A 133 -16.73 10.40 13.54
N LYS A 134 -15.79 10.13 12.63
CA LYS A 134 -16.06 9.95 11.20
C LYS A 134 -15.46 8.63 10.73
N THR A 135 -16.30 7.77 10.15
CA THR A 135 -15.86 6.53 9.51
C THR A 135 -15.58 6.77 8.03
N ILE A 136 -14.41 6.36 7.56
CA ILE A 136 -13.96 6.47 6.17
C ILE A 136 -13.52 5.11 5.63
N LEU A 137 -13.39 5.03 4.31
CA LEU A 137 -12.75 3.91 3.63
C LEU A 137 -11.27 4.21 3.34
N ALA A 138 -10.41 3.24 3.61
CA ALA A 138 -9.00 3.27 3.22
C ALA A 138 -8.63 2.00 2.44
N GLU A 139 -7.83 2.16 1.40
CA GLU A 139 -7.26 1.06 0.62
C GLU A 139 -5.81 0.81 1.06
N ILE A 140 -5.53 -0.39 1.56
CA ILE A 140 -4.19 -0.86 1.91
C ILE A 140 -3.73 -1.82 0.82
N GLN A 141 -2.70 -1.43 0.07
CA GLN A 141 -2.07 -2.26 -0.95
C GLN A 141 -0.82 -2.94 -0.38
N ILE A 142 -0.73 -4.26 -0.47
CA ILE A 142 0.42 -5.04 0.00
C ILE A 142 1.16 -5.58 -1.22
N ARG A 143 2.47 -5.31 -1.30
CA ARG A 143 3.31 -5.57 -2.48
C ARG A 143 4.72 -5.95 -2.10
N THR A 144 5.35 -6.82 -2.89
CA THR A 144 6.81 -6.93 -2.90
C THR A 144 7.44 -5.69 -3.53
N LEU A 145 8.76 -5.52 -3.34
CA LEU A 145 9.51 -4.45 -4.00
C LEU A 145 9.42 -4.54 -5.53
N ALA A 146 9.51 -5.75 -6.09
CA ALA A 146 9.42 -5.98 -7.53
C ALA A 146 8.02 -5.63 -8.08
N MET A 147 6.96 -6.04 -7.37
CA MET A 147 5.58 -5.66 -7.72
C MET A 147 5.40 -4.14 -7.69
N ASN A 148 5.90 -3.48 -6.64
CA ASN A 148 5.75 -2.04 -6.48
C ASN A 148 6.51 -1.27 -7.57
N PHE A 149 7.73 -1.68 -7.89
CA PHE A 149 8.53 -1.08 -8.96
C PHE A 149 7.80 -1.15 -10.30
N TRP A 150 7.36 -2.34 -10.71
CA TRP A 150 6.64 -2.53 -11.97
C TRP A 150 5.34 -1.74 -12.03
N ALA A 151 4.51 -1.81 -10.98
CA ALA A 151 3.20 -1.15 -10.95
C ALA A 151 3.30 0.38 -10.91
N THR A 152 4.37 0.94 -10.36
CA THR A 152 4.59 2.39 -10.35
C THR A 152 4.95 2.89 -11.77
N ILE A 153 5.80 2.15 -12.48
CA ILE A 153 6.15 2.47 -13.87
C ILE A 153 4.95 2.32 -14.80
N GLU A 154 4.21 1.21 -14.69
CA GLU A 154 3.00 0.99 -15.49
C GLU A 154 1.97 2.09 -15.25
N HIS A 155 1.75 2.50 -14.00
CA HIS A 155 0.81 3.56 -13.68
C HIS A 155 1.19 4.90 -14.31
N SER A 156 2.47 5.30 -14.24
CA SER A 156 2.95 6.54 -14.85
C SER A 156 2.83 6.52 -16.37
N LEU A 157 3.13 5.39 -17.01
CA LEU A 157 2.94 5.22 -18.44
C LEU A 157 1.45 5.24 -18.80
N ASN A 158 0.60 4.58 -18.02
CA ASN A 158 -0.83 4.53 -18.24
C ASN A 158 -1.47 5.92 -18.11
N TYR A 159 -0.95 6.77 -17.21
CA TYR A 159 -1.38 8.17 -17.12
C TYR A 159 -1.08 8.95 -18.40
N LYS A 160 0.13 8.79 -18.96
CA LYS A 160 0.54 9.46 -20.20
C LYS A 160 -0.19 8.95 -21.45
N TYR A 161 -0.34 7.64 -21.58
CA TYR A 161 -0.88 6.99 -22.78
C TYR A 161 -2.37 6.65 -22.68
N GLN A 162 -3.00 6.89 -21.52
CA GLN A 162 -4.41 6.58 -21.24
C GLN A 162 -4.80 5.11 -21.54
N GLY A 163 -3.84 4.19 -21.44
CA GLY A 163 -4.00 2.77 -21.75
C GLY A 163 -3.71 2.37 -23.19
N ASP A 164 -3.52 3.33 -24.11
CA ASP A 164 -3.14 3.06 -25.50
C ASP A 164 -1.62 3.09 -25.67
N PHE A 165 -0.98 2.02 -25.21
CA PHE A 165 0.49 1.91 -25.23
C PHE A 165 1.02 1.63 -26.65
N PRO A 166 2.07 2.34 -27.08
CA PRO A 166 2.85 1.91 -28.25
C PRO A 166 3.31 0.47 -28.11
N GLU A 167 3.31 -0.28 -29.22
CA GLU A 167 3.62 -1.72 -29.24
C GLU A 167 4.92 -2.06 -28.50
N GLU A 168 5.96 -1.26 -28.70
CA GLU A 168 7.26 -1.46 -28.05
C GLU A 168 7.16 -1.31 -26.52
N ILE A 169 6.41 -0.31 -26.05
CA ILE A 169 6.22 -0.07 -24.62
C ILE A 169 5.41 -1.20 -24.01
N ARG A 170 4.32 -1.63 -24.66
CA ARG A 170 3.50 -2.77 -24.21
C ARG A 170 4.34 -4.03 -24.06
N LYS A 171 5.13 -4.37 -25.08
CA LYS A 171 6.01 -5.54 -25.06
C LYS A 171 7.06 -5.44 -23.95
N ARG A 172 7.64 -4.26 -23.73
CA ARG A 172 8.59 -4.03 -22.63
C ARG A 172 7.93 -4.20 -21.26
N LEU A 173 6.71 -3.68 -21.06
CA LEU A 173 5.94 -3.86 -19.83
C LEU A 173 5.62 -5.33 -19.55
N GLU A 174 5.23 -6.10 -20.57
CA GLU A 174 4.98 -7.53 -20.42
C GLU A 174 6.24 -8.32 -20.06
N ILE A 175 7.38 -8.00 -20.68
CA ILE A 175 8.66 -8.65 -20.38
C ILE A 175 9.09 -8.33 -18.95
N THR A 176 9.04 -7.05 -18.54
CA THR A 176 9.43 -6.66 -17.18
C THR A 176 8.48 -7.21 -16.12
N ALA A 177 7.20 -7.40 -16.43
CA ALA A 177 6.25 -8.08 -15.53
C ALA A 177 6.68 -9.52 -15.26
N LYS A 178 7.11 -10.25 -16.30
CA LYS A 178 7.60 -11.63 -16.19
C LYS A 178 8.91 -11.70 -15.41
N ILE A 179 9.84 -10.78 -15.64
CA ILE A 179 11.11 -10.70 -14.90
C ILE A 179 10.86 -10.39 -13.43
N ALA A 180 10.01 -9.41 -13.13
CA ALA A 180 9.66 -9.07 -11.76
C ALA A 180 9.00 -10.25 -11.03
N TYR A 181 8.18 -11.03 -11.73
CA TYR A 181 7.61 -12.27 -11.20
C TYR A 181 8.67 -13.32 -10.93
N GLN A 182 9.54 -13.61 -11.90
CA GLN A 182 10.61 -14.59 -11.72
C GLN A 182 11.56 -14.21 -10.59
N LEU A 183 11.88 -12.92 -10.42
CA LEU A 183 12.68 -12.44 -9.30
C LEU A 183 12.03 -12.78 -7.95
N ASP A 184 10.75 -12.48 -7.79
CA ASP A 184 10.02 -12.82 -6.56
C ASP A 184 10.00 -14.35 -6.31
N GLU A 185 9.80 -15.17 -7.36
CA GLU A 185 9.74 -16.63 -7.24
C GLU A 185 11.10 -17.24 -6.89
N GLU A 186 12.19 -16.81 -7.55
CA GLU A 186 13.53 -17.33 -7.26
C GLU A 186 13.99 -16.94 -5.86
N MET A 187 13.73 -15.70 -5.42
CA MET A 187 14.03 -15.26 -4.06
C MET A 187 13.14 -15.97 -3.02
N GLY A 188 11.90 -16.30 -3.38
CA GLY A 188 11.00 -17.08 -2.53
C GLY A 188 11.51 -18.50 -2.23
N LYS A 189 12.22 -19.14 -3.17
CA LYS A 189 12.78 -20.50 -2.97
C LYS A 189 13.87 -20.57 -1.90
N ILE A 190 14.57 -19.46 -1.68
CA ILE A 190 15.65 -19.32 -0.68
C ILE A 190 15.22 -18.45 0.51
N ARG A 191 13.91 -18.27 0.70
CA ARG A 191 13.33 -17.43 1.76
C ARG A 191 13.77 -17.89 3.14
N ASP A 192 13.69 -19.19 3.43
CA ASP A 192 14.02 -19.74 4.74
C ASP A 192 15.51 -19.50 5.08
N ASP A 193 16.40 -19.74 4.11
CA ASP A 193 17.83 -19.46 4.24
C ASP A 193 18.11 -17.96 4.49
N ILE A 194 17.39 -17.08 3.80
CA ILE A 194 17.51 -15.62 3.99
C ILE A 194 17.01 -15.23 5.39
N GLN A 195 15.88 -15.77 5.84
CA GLN A 195 15.32 -15.47 7.16
C GLN A 195 16.23 -15.97 8.29
N GLU A 196 16.83 -17.15 8.15
CA GLU A 196 17.83 -17.67 9.09
C GLU A 196 19.06 -16.74 9.15
N ALA A 197 19.59 -16.35 7.99
CA ALA A 197 20.71 -15.42 7.93
C ALA A 197 20.37 -14.05 8.57
N GLN A 198 19.20 -13.48 8.27
CA GLN A 198 18.77 -12.20 8.83
C GLN A 198 18.65 -12.26 10.36
N ALA A 199 18.15 -13.37 10.91
CA ALA A 199 18.06 -13.57 12.36
C ALA A 199 19.43 -13.55 13.05
N LEU A 200 20.51 -13.94 12.35
CA LEU A 200 21.88 -13.90 12.86
C LEU A 200 22.48 -12.48 12.84
N PHE A 201 22.05 -11.59 11.95
CA PHE A 201 22.61 -10.24 11.77
C PHE A 201 21.87 -9.11 12.52
N ASP A 202 20.58 -9.29 12.83
CA ASP A 202 19.80 -8.33 13.64
C ASP A 202 20.32 -8.04 15.08
N PRO A 203 21.28 -8.78 15.70
CA PRO A 203 21.78 -8.44 17.05
C PRO A 203 22.73 -7.23 17.14
N LEU A 204 23.30 -6.71 16.04
CA LEU A 204 24.46 -5.80 16.10
C LEU A 204 24.16 -4.30 15.98
N SER A 205 22.96 -3.88 15.55
CA SER A 205 22.59 -2.45 15.47
C SER A 205 21.99 -1.88 16.78
N ARG A 206 21.98 -2.68 17.84
CA ARG A 206 21.28 -2.50 19.14
C ARG A 206 21.68 -1.29 20.02
N LYS A 207 22.37 -0.26 19.53
CA LYS A 207 22.67 0.93 20.34
C LYS A 207 21.92 2.17 19.87
N LEU A 208 20.96 2.58 20.71
CA LEU A 208 20.51 3.95 20.95
C LEU A 208 19.94 4.69 19.73
N ASN A 209 18.67 4.43 19.40
CA ASN A 209 17.75 5.44 18.89
C ASN A 209 16.31 4.96 19.03
N ASP A 210 15.83 4.87 20.28
CA ASP A 210 14.41 4.70 20.62
C ASP A 210 13.62 6.02 20.49
N GLY A 211 14.19 7.01 19.80
CA GLY A 211 13.45 8.17 19.33
C GLY A 211 12.53 7.75 18.18
N VAL A 212 11.44 8.48 17.99
CA VAL A 212 10.50 8.35 16.87
C VAL A 212 11.18 8.81 15.57
N GLY A 213 12.30 8.19 15.19
CA GLY A 213 12.98 8.42 13.94
C GLY A 213 12.15 7.79 12.84
N ASN A 214 11.27 8.58 12.24
CA ASN A 214 10.70 8.29 10.93
C ASN A 214 11.78 8.51 9.86
N SER A 215 12.84 7.71 9.86
CA SER A 215 13.83 7.75 8.76
C SER A 215 13.23 7.37 7.40
N ASP A 216 12.02 6.83 7.40
CA ASP A 216 11.26 6.44 6.20
C ASP A 216 10.30 7.56 5.74
N ASP A 217 10.34 8.76 6.32
CA ASP A 217 9.62 9.94 5.79
C ASP A 217 10.41 10.57 4.64
N THR A 218 10.50 9.86 3.50
CA THR A 218 10.90 10.46 2.20
C THR A 218 9.68 10.92 1.40
N ASP A 219 8.55 11.16 2.08
CA ASP A 219 7.25 11.52 1.48
C ASP A 219 7.29 12.87 0.72
N GLU A 220 8.38 13.65 0.78
CA GLU A 220 8.50 14.97 0.15
C GLU A 220 9.14 15.01 -1.26
N GLU A 221 9.72 13.92 -1.79
CA GLU A 221 10.46 13.99 -3.08
C GLU A 221 9.71 13.53 -4.34
N TYR A 222 8.43 13.17 -4.23
CA TYR A 222 7.63 12.78 -5.40
C TYR A 222 6.35 13.61 -5.52
N ARG A 223 6.51 14.92 -5.75
CA ARG A 223 5.50 15.78 -6.38
C ARG A 223 5.76 15.91 -7.87
#